data_AF-A0A9P7HIV0-F1
#
_entry.id   AF-A0A9P7HIV0-F1
#
_cell.length_a   1.000
_cell.length_b   1.000
_cell.length_c   1.000
_cell.angle_alpha   90.00
_cell.angle_beta   90.00
_cell.angle_gamma   90.00
#
_symmetry.space_group_name_H-M   'P 1'
#
loop_
_entity.id
_entity.type
_entity.pdbx_description
1 polymer ?
#
loop_
_entity_poly.entity_id
_entity_poly.type
_entity_poly.pdbx_seq_one_letter_code
_entity_poly.pdbx_strand_id
1 'polypeptide(L)'
;MKFSAFIVVTSAVVHTLAHPNFYPPATRGPCPGLNTLANHGYIPRDGKKITLDILKDGMLTGYNIENLDAVILFTQAIKTSPKYPNTRSFDLADLGRHNILEHEISLSRSDAFFADPNPFNETVWAESLTYFPDDLMTVEQVAKARMGRLATSKRTNPEHSLSKLAS
;
A
#
# COMPACT_ATOMS: atom_id res chain seq x y z
N MET A 1 34.40 45.47 2.18
CA MET A 1 33.64 44.28 1.75
C MET A 1 33.29 43.45 2.97
N LYS A 2 32.02 43.44 3.39
CA LYS A 2 31.53 42.57 4.47
C LYS A 2 30.95 41.32 3.80
N PHE A 3 31.54 40.16 4.07
CA PHE A 3 30.96 38.87 3.65
C PHE A 3 29.95 38.43 4.71
N SER A 4 28.66 38.49 4.38
CA SER A 4 27.62 37.82 5.17
C SER A 4 27.61 36.34 4.81
N ALA A 5 27.97 35.49 5.78
CA ALA A 5 27.72 34.06 5.69
C ALA A 5 26.22 33.81 5.90
N PHE A 6 25.51 33.42 4.84
CA PHE A 6 24.18 32.84 4.96
C PHE A 6 24.34 31.40 5.43
N ILE A 7 24.03 31.15 6.70
CA ILE A 7 23.82 29.79 7.21
C ILE A 7 22.50 29.30 6.61
N VAL A 8 22.58 28.43 5.62
CA VAL A 8 21.42 27.66 5.17
C VAL A 8 21.12 26.64 6.25
N VAL A 9 20.16 26.94 7.12
CA VAL A 9 19.56 25.93 7.99
C VAL A 9 18.73 25.03 7.09
N THR A 10 19.32 23.95 6.60
CA THR A 10 18.55 22.85 6.04
C THR A 10 17.78 22.24 7.21
N SER A 11 16.49 22.56 7.32
CA SER A 11 15.58 21.77 8.16
C SER A 11 15.48 20.39 7.55
N ALA A 12 16.44 19.52 7.87
CA ALA A 12 16.23 18.09 7.79
C ALA A 12 15.10 17.82 8.80
N VAL A 13 13.90 17.55 8.29
CA VAL A 13 12.87 16.91 9.11
C VAL A 13 13.45 15.53 9.42
N VAL A 14 14.15 15.43 10.56
CA VAL A 14 14.55 14.15 11.11
C VAL A 14 13.24 13.43 11.37
N HIS A 15 12.92 12.42 10.57
CA HIS A 15 11.89 11.45 10.90
C HIS A 15 12.38 10.76 12.16
N THR A 16 12.02 11.30 13.33
CA THR A 16 12.42 10.72 14.60
C THR A 16 11.97 9.27 14.57
N LEU A 17 12.93 8.34 14.64
CA LEU A 17 12.74 6.90 14.82
C LEU A 17 12.19 6.59 16.22
N ALA A 18 11.28 7.43 16.71
CA ALA A 18 10.49 7.18 17.90
C ALA A 18 9.13 6.68 17.42
N HIS A 19 9.01 5.37 17.21
CA HIS A 19 7.72 4.68 17.10
C HIS A 19 7.55 3.79 18.33
N PRO A 20 7.28 4.36 19.53
CA PRO A 20 7.46 3.62 20.78
C PRO A 20 6.36 2.60 21.08
N ASN A 21 5.33 2.43 20.24
CA ASN A 21 4.20 1.58 20.61
C ASN A 21 3.62 0.85 19.38
N PHE A 22 4.13 -0.36 19.10
CA PHE A 22 3.32 -1.39 18.47
C PHE A 22 2.18 -1.71 19.45
N TYR A 23 0.96 -1.23 19.17
CA TYR A 23 -0.18 -1.41 20.06
C TYR A 23 -1.05 -2.55 19.52
N PRO A 24 -0.91 -3.79 20.03
CA PRO A 24 -1.83 -4.86 19.70
C PRO A 24 -3.22 -4.60 20.30
N PRO A 25 -4.32 -4.94 19.57
CA PRO A 25 -4.33 -5.58 18.25
C PRO A 25 -4.32 -4.56 17.10
N ALA A 26 -3.22 -4.53 16.33
CA ALA A 26 -3.07 -3.76 15.10
C ALA A 26 -3.27 -4.65 13.86
N THR A 27 -4.04 -4.19 12.89
CA THR A 27 -4.30 -4.90 11.63
C THR A 27 -3.61 -4.22 10.45
N ARG A 28 -3.26 -5.01 9.44
CA ARG A 28 -2.63 -4.56 8.21
C ARG A 28 -3.30 -5.25 7.01
N GLY A 29 -3.13 -4.67 5.83
CA GLY A 29 -3.73 -5.16 4.59
C GLY A 29 -2.69 -5.45 3.51
N PRO A 30 -3.13 -5.65 2.26
CA PRO A 30 -2.24 -5.91 1.14
C PRO A 30 -1.57 -4.63 0.62
N CYS A 31 -1.99 -3.44 1.06
CA CYS A 31 -1.43 -2.17 0.61
C CYS A 31 -0.19 -1.77 1.43
N PRO A 32 1.03 -1.78 0.85
CA PRO A 32 2.24 -1.39 1.59
C PRO A 32 2.23 0.10 2.01
N GLY A 33 1.62 0.97 1.21
CA GLY A 33 1.50 2.39 1.53
C GLY A 33 0.67 2.64 2.79
N LEU A 34 -0.56 2.13 2.85
CA LEU A 34 -1.41 2.32 4.03
C LEU A 34 -0.86 1.62 5.28
N ASN A 35 -0.22 0.46 5.13
CA ASN A 35 0.47 -0.21 6.23
C ASN A 35 1.59 0.67 6.82
N THR A 36 2.34 1.35 5.96
CA THR A 36 3.40 2.28 6.38
C THR A 36 2.82 3.52 7.05
N LEU A 37 1.75 4.12 6.52
CA LEU A 37 1.06 5.23 7.19
C LEU A 37 0.60 4.85 8.60
N ALA A 38 0.01 3.65 8.78
CA ALA A 38 -0.43 3.16 10.09
C ALA A 38 0.76 2.88 11.02
N ASN A 39 1.83 2.25 10.51
CA ASN A 39 3.07 2.04 11.26
C ASN A 39 3.68 3.35 11.74
N HIS A 40 3.60 4.40 10.91
CA HIS A 40 4.19 5.69 11.23
C HIS A 40 3.26 6.62 12.03
N GLY A 41 1.97 6.30 12.13
CA GLY A 41 0.98 7.05 12.90
C GLY A 41 0.31 8.19 12.13
N TYR A 42 0.40 8.19 10.80
CA TYR A 42 -0.32 9.12 9.92
C TYR A 42 -1.80 8.75 9.77
N ILE A 43 -2.13 7.48 9.99
CA ILE A 43 -3.51 6.98 10.14
C ILE A 43 -3.55 6.13 11.45
N PRO A 44 -4.74 5.72 11.95
CA PRO A 44 -4.84 4.94 13.17
C PRO A 44 -3.87 3.75 13.21
N ARG A 45 -3.03 3.70 14.24
CA ARG A 45 -1.95 2.69 14.37
C ARG A 45 -2.48 1.26 14.41
N ASP A 46 -3.69 1.10 14.93
CA ASP A 46 -4.40 -0.18 14.99
C ASP A 46 -4.96 -0.62 13.63
N GLY A 47 -4.89 0.24 12.59
CA GLY A 47 -5.34 -0.06 11.23
C GLY A 47 -6.86 -0.10 11.06
N LYS A 48 -7.63 0.51 11.97
CA LYS A 48 -9.09 0.41 11.99
C LYS A 48 -9.78 1.76 11.85
N LYS A 49 -11.05 1.72 11.44
CA LYS A 49 -11.97 2.88 11.33
C LYS A 49 -11.37 4.05 10.52
N ILE A 50 -10.71 3.74 9.41
CA ILE A 50 -10.14 4.73 8.50
C ILE A 50 -11.29 5.38 7.72
N THR A 51 -11.60 6.64 8.05
CA THR A 51 -12.58 7.47 7.33
C THR A 51 -11.91 8.18 6.15
N LEU A 52 -12.71 8.83 5.29
CA LEU A 52 -12.18 9.60 4.16
C LEU A 52 -11.25 10.73 4.63
N ASP A 53 -11.61 11.45 5.69
CA ASP A 53 -10.81 12.57 6.18
C ASP A 53 -9.49 12.09 6.79
N ILE A 54 -9.51 10.96 7.51
CA ILE A 54 -8.29 10.31 8.00
C ILE A 54 -7.39 9.90 6.83
N LEU A 55 -7.96 9.31 5.78
CA LEU A 55 -7.20 8.87 4.62
C LEU A 55 -6.56 10.06 3.87
N LYS A 56 -7.34 11.13 3.65
CA LYS A 56 -6.87 12.39 3.05
C LYS A 56 -5.69 12.98 3.81
N ASP A 57 -5.87 13.20 5.11
CA ASP A 57 -4.84 13.80 5.96
C ASP A 57 -3.58 12.91 6.00
N GLY A 58 -3.75 11.61 6.22
CA GLY A 58 -2.62 10.68 6.29
C GLY A 58 -1.85 10.54 4.97
N MET A 59 -2.54 10.52 3.83
CA MET A 59 -1.90 10.45 2.52
C MET A 59 -1.18 11.76 2.14
N LEU A 60 -1.80 12.91 2.44
CA LEU A 60 -1.19 14.21 2.18
C LEU A 60 0.04 14.42 3.07
N THR A 61 -0.09 14.20 4.37
CA THR A 61 1.01 14.43 5.33
C THR A 61 2.12 13.39 5.23
N GLY A 62 1.79 12.12 4.96
CA GLY A 62 2.77 11.03 4.91
C GLY A 62 3.46 10.88 3.56
N TYR A 63 2.78 11.20 2.46
CA TYR A 63 3.28 10.97 1.09
C TYR A 63 3.18 12.16 0.14
N ASN A 64 2.62 13.29 0.58
CA ASN A 64 2.32 14.42 -0.31
C ASN A 64 1.41 14.02 -1.48
N ILE A 65 0.46 13.11 -1.24
CA ILE A 65 -0.56 12.72 -2.22
C ILE A 65 -1.80 13.59 -2.00
N GLU A 66 -2.31 14.16 -3.09
CA GLU A 66 -3.41 15.13 -3.08
C GLU A 66 -4.74 14.52 -2.61
N ASN A 67 -5.59 15.38 -2.05
CA ASN A 67 -6.87 14.97 -1.47
C ASN A 67 -7.82 14.33 -2.47
N LEU A 68 -7.71 14.68 -3.76
CA LEU A 68 -8.55 14.11 -4.81
C LEU A 68 -8.23 12.62 -5.06
N ASP A 69 -6.96 12.25 -5.01
CA ASP A 69 -6.55 10.85 -5.16
C ASP A 69 -7.04 10.00 -3.98
N ALA A 70 -6.99 10.55 -2.77
CA ALA A 70 -7.56 9.91 -1.58
C ALA A 70 -9.07 9.66 -1.72
N VAL A 71 -9.83 10.57 -2.35
CA VAL A 71 -11.26 10.35 -2.64
C VAL A 71 -11.45 9.15 -3.55
N ILE A 72 -10.69 9.07 -4.64
CA ILE A 72 -10.79 7.96 -5.61
C ILE A 72 -10.47 6.63 -4.91
N LEU A 73 -9.35 6.55 -4.18
CA LEU A 73 -8.95 5.33 -3.47
C LEU A 73 -9.95 4.93 -2.38
N PHE A 74 -10.49 5.89 -1.64
CA PHE A 74 -11.50 5.64 -0.61
C PHE A 74 -12.76 4.99 -1.20
N THR A 75 -13.21 5.43 -2.38
CA THR A 75 -14.42 4.87 -3.01
C THR A 75 -14.29 3.39 -3.36
N GLN A 76 -13.06 2.89 -3.55
CA GLN A 76 -12.81 1.45 -3.74
C GLN A 76 -12.57 0.76 -2.40
N ALA A 77 -11.76 1.34 -1.52
CA ALA A 77 -11.44 0.76 -0.21
C ALA A 77 -12.69 0.54 0.66
N ILE A 78 -13.65 1.49 0.69
CA ILE A 78 -14.84 1.35 1.52
C ILE A 78 -15.71 0.14 1.13
N LYS A 79 -15.69 -0.26 -0.15
CA LYS A 79 -16.43 -1.43 -0.65
C LYS A 79 -15.86 -2.74 -0.12
N THR A 80 -14.60 -2.75 0.33
CA THR A 80 -13.99 -3.94 0.92
C THR A 80 -14.47 -4.15 2.36
N SER A 81 -15.14 -3.20 3.02
CA SER A 81 -15.68 -3.45 4.35
C SER A 81 -16.85 -4.45 4.31
N PRO A 82 -16.91 -5.46 5.21
CA PRO A 82 -18.07 -6.35 5.34
C PRO A 82 -19.37 -5.62 5.68
N LYS A 83 -19.28 -4.37 6.15
CA LYS A 83 -20.43 -3.54 6.54
C LYS A 83 -20.90 -2.62 5.41
N TYR A 84 -20.25 -2.61 4.24
CA TYR A 84 -20.68 -1.80 3.10
C TYR A 84 -22.10 -2.24 2.62
N PRO A 85 -23.02 -1.30 2.30
CA PRO A 85 -22.87 0.16 2.21
C PRO A 85 -23.16 0.93 3.52
N ASN A 86 -23.38 0.25 4.65
CA ASN A 86 -23.81 0.85 5.92
C ASN A 86 -22.65 1.36 6.81
N THR A 87 -21.47 1.60 6.23
CA THR A 87 -20.29 2.09 6.94
C THR A 87 -19.78 3.38 6.32
N ARG A 88 -18.98 4.14 7.08
CA ARG A 88 -18.26 5.34 6.62
C ARG A 88 -16.74 5.21 6.78
N SER A 89 -16.27 4.00 7.06
CA SER A 89 -14.87 3.68 7.24
C SER A 89 -14.56 2.25 6.81
N PHE A 90 -13.29 1.97 6.55
CA PHE A 90 -12.77 0.63 6.33
C PHE A 90 -11.64 0.32 7.34
N ASP A 91 -11.36 -0.96 7.53
CA ASP A 91 -10.20 -1.45 8.28
C ASP A 91 -9.16 -2.01 7.31
N LEU A 92 -7.86 -1.90 7.62
CA LEU A 92 -6.79 -2.35 6.72
C LEU A 92 -6.88 -3.85 6.39
N ALA A 93 -7.28 -4.69 7.35
CA ALA A 93 -7.47 -6.12 7.13
C ALA A 93 -8.58 -6.44 6.11
N ASP A 94 -9.57 -5.57 5.97
CA ASP A 94 -10.68 -5.78 5.03
C ASP A 94 -10.23 -5.58 3.59
N LEU A 95 -9.13 -4.85 3.36
CA LEU A 95 -8.63 -4.56 2.02
C LEU A 95 -8.23 -5.81 1.24
N GLY A 96 -7.88 -6.92 1.93
CA GLY A 96 -7.53 -8.20 1.32
C GLY A 96 -8.71 -9.04 0.84
N ARG A 97 -9.95 -8.54 0.96
CA ARG A 97 -11.12 -9.26 0.43
C ARG A 97 -11.06 -9.33 -1.09
N HIS A 98 -10.88 -10.54 -1.59
CA HIS A 98 -10.58 -10.85 -2.98
C HIS A 98 -11.66 -10.36 -3.96
N ASN A 99 -11.23 -9.91 -5.15
CA ASN A 99 -12.07 -9.48 -6.27
C ASN A 99 -12.98 -8.27 -6.01
N ILE A 100 -12.68 -7.45 -5.00
CA ILE A 100 -13.32 -6.14 -4.79
C ILE A 100 -12.35 -5.00 -5.16
N LEU A 101 -11.20 -4.98 -4.51
CA LEU A 101 -10.07 -4.06 -4.76
C LEU A 101 -8.77 -4.85 -4.85
N GLU A 102 -8.57 -5.79 -3.91
CA GLU A 102 -7.51 -6.80 -3.99
C GLU A 102 -7.68 -7.65 -5.25
N HIS A 103 -6.54 -8.02 -5.84
CA HIS A 103 -6.47 -8.69 -7.13
C HIS A 103 -5.23 -9.58 -7.23
N GLU A 104 -5.31 -10.57 -8.11
CA GLU A 104 -4.18 -11.44 -8.48
C GLU A 104 -3.02 -10.65 -9.06
N ILE A 105 -1.89 -11.32 -9.33
CA ILE A 105 -0.69 -10.75 -9.96
C ILE A 105 0.00 -9.65 -9.13
N SER A 106 -0.25 -9.64 -7.82
CA SER A 106 0.42 -8.75 -6.88
C SER A 106 1.95 -8.91 -6.92
N LEU A 107 2.68 -7.80 -6.75
CA LEU A 107 4.15 -7.80 -6.80
C LEU A 107 4.80 -8.46 -5.58
N SER A 108 4.09 -8.60 -4.46
CA SER A 108 4.67 -9.08 -3.18
C SER A 108 3.67 -9.82 -2.29
N ARG A 109 2.48 -10.13 -2.81
CA ARG A 109 1.39 -10.83 -2.10
C ARG A 109 1.02 -12.06 -2.92
N SER A 110 0.59 -13.12 -2.24
CA SER A 110 0.08 -14.32 -2.88
C SER A 110 -1.18 -14.02 -3.67
N ASP A 111 -1.38 -14.72 -4.79
CA ASP A 111 -2.71 -14.83 -5.37
C ASP A 111 -3.66 -15.52 -4.37
N ALA A 112 -4.92 -15.11 -4.33
CA ALA A 112 -5.87 -15.53 -3.30
C ALA A 112 -6.15 -17.04 -3.32
N PHE A 113 -6.01 -17.68 -4.48
CA PHE A 113 -6.10 -19.14 -4.62
C PHE A 113 -5.11 -19.89 -3.71
N PHE A 114 -3.90 -19.34 -3.49
CA PHE A 114 -2.85 -20.03 -2.74
C PHE A 114 -2.85 -19.70 -1.25
N ALA A 115 -3.18 -18.46 -0.87
CA ALA A 115 -3.13 -18.00 0.51
C ALA A 115 -3.90 -16.68 0.70
N ASP A 116 -4.08 -16.26 1.95
CA ASP A 116 -4.50 -14.90 2.28
C ASP A 116 -3.57 -13.87 1.59
N PRO A 117 -4.09 -12.92 0.81
CA PRO A 117 -3.28 -11.91 0.12
C PRO A 117 -2.84 -10.76 1.04
N ASN A 118 -3.30 -10.66 2.29
CA ASN A 118 -2.88 -9.59 3.19
C ASN A 118 -1.38 -9.63 3.54
N PRO A 119 -0.81 -10.78 3.97
CA PRO A 119 0.58 -10.84 4.39
C PRO A 119 1.56 -10.65 3.22
N PHE A 120 2.72 -10.10 3.53
CA PHE A 120 3.85 -10.09 2.62
C PHE A 120 4.30 -11.52 2.31
N ASN A 121 4.61 -11.81 1.04
CA ASN A 121 5.13 -13.09 0.60
C ASN A 121 6.54 -12.90 0.00
N GLU A 122 7.55 -13.41 0.71
CA GLU A 122 8.96 -13.33 0.32
C GLU A 122 9.24 -13.99 -1.03
N THR A 123 8.62 -15.14 -1.32
CA THR A 123 8.79 -15.85 -2.59
C THR A 123 8.26 -15.03 -3.77
N VAL A 124 7.08 -14.43 -3.61
CA VAL A 124 6.48 -13.56 -4.65
C VAL A 124 7.33 -12.30 -4.83
N TRP A 125 7.82 -11.71 -3.75
CA TRP A 125 8.68 -10.54 -3.83
C TRP A 125 10.04 -10.85 -4.47
N ALA A 126 10.62 -12.00 -4.15
CA ALA A 126 11.87 -12.47 -4.77
C ALA A 126 11.74 -12.61 -6.29
N GLU A 127 10.60 -13.10 -6.80
CA GLU A 127 10.31 -13.11 -8.24
C GLU A 127 10.27 -11.69 -8.82
N SER A 128 9.52 -10.78 -8.19
CA SER A 128 9.44 -9.38 -8.65
C SER A 128 10.80 -8.67 -8.62
N LEU A 129 11.62 -8.93 -7.60
CA LEU A 129 12.97 -8.35 -7.45
C LEU A 129 13.90 -8.71 -8.60
N THR A 130 13.69 -9.85 -9.29
CA THR A 130 14.51 -10.21 -10.47
C THR A 130 14.37 -9.19 -11.62
N TYR A 131 13.31 -8.38 -11.61
CA TYR A 131 13.09 -7.31 -12.58
C TYR A 131 13.65 -5.96 -12.15
N PHE A 132 14.22 -5.84 -10.94
CA PHE A 132 14.78 -4.61 -10.37
C PHE A 132 16.30 -4.74 -10.12
N PRO A 133 17.13 -4.96 -11.15
CA PRO A 133 18.57 -5.15 -11.00
C PRO A 133 19.34 -3.88 -10.64
N ASP A 134 18.74 -2.69 -10.83
CA ASP A 134 19.39 -1.40 -10.67
C ASP A 134 19.04 -0.78 -9.31
N ASP A 135 19.87 0.17 -8.85
CA ASP A 135 19.63 0.92 -7.62
C ASP A 135 18.32 1.73 -7.65
N LEU A 136 17.85 2.09 -8.85
CA LEU A 136 16.60 2.83 -9.08
C LEU A 136 15.66 2.02 -9.96
N MET A 137 14.42 1.86 -9.48
CA MET A 137 13.35 1.23 -10.24
C MET A 137 12.84 2.15 -11.34
N THR A 138 12.85 1.67 -12.58
CA THR A 138 12.27 2.37 -13.74
C THR A 138 10.83 1.92 -14.00
N VAL A 139 10.06 2.75 -14.71
CA VAL A 139 8.70 2.40 -15.15
C VAL A 139 8.70 1.12 -16.01
N GLU A 140 9.70 0.96 -16.88
CA GLU A 140 9.84 -0.22 -17.72
C GLU A 140 10.05 -1.49 -16.87
N GLN A 141 10.88 -1.42 -15.84
CA GLN A 141 11.09 -2.54 -14.93
C GLN A 141 9.83 -2.91 -14.16
N VAL A 142 9.07 -1.92 -13.66
CA VAL A 142 7.78 -2.19 -12.99
C VAL A 142 6.77 -2.82 -13.95
N ALA A 143 6.72 -2.36 -15.21
CA ALA A 143 5.89 -2.96 -16.23
C ALA A 143 6.29 -4.42 -16.52
N LYS A 144 7.60 -4.70 -16.65
CA LYS A 144 8.12 -6.07 -16.81
C LYS A 144 7.79 -6.94 -15.61
N ALA A 145 7.94 -6.45 -14.39
CA ALA A 145 7.57 -7.18 -13.17
C ALA A 145 6.09 -7.55 -13.16
N ARG A 146 5.19 -6.61 -13.48
CA ARG A 146 3.75 -6.89 -13.60
C ARG A 146 3.47 -7.99 -14.63
N MET A 147 4.12 -7.94 -15.80
CA MET A 147 3.95 -8.96 -16.84
C MET A 147 4.53 -10.32 -16.43
N GLY A 148 5.64 -10.34 -15.70
CA GLY A 148 6.21 -11.54 -15.08
C GLY A 148 5.23 -12.20 -14.10
N ARG A 149 4.69 -11.41 -13.17
CA ARG A 149 3.67 -11.86 -12.21
C ARG A 149 2.42 -12.40 -12.90
N LEU A 150 1.98 -11.75 -13.99
CA LEU A 150 0.87 -12.24 -14.81
C LEU A 150 1.19 -13.61 -15.46
N ALA A 151 2.38 -13.78 -16.02
CA ALA A 151 2.80 -15.04 -16.62
C ALA A 151 2.87 -16.17 -15.59
N THR A 152 3.38 -15.89 -14.39
CA THR A 152 3.40 -16.85 -13.28
C THR A 152 1.99 -17.23 -12.86
N SER A 153 1.11 -16.24 -12.60
CA SER A 153 -0.28 -16.49 -12.20
C SER A 153 -1.01 -17.36 -13.23
N LYS A 154 -0.95 -17.04 -14.53
CA LYS A 154 -1.54 -17.87 -15.59
C LYS A 154 -1.02 -19.29 -15.65
N ARG A 155 0.25 -19.51 -15.28
CA ARG A 155 0.90 -20.82 -15.33
C ARG A 155 0.60 -21.67 -14.10
N THR A 156 0.42 -21.06 -12.93
CA THR A 156 0.36 -21.79 -11.66
C THR A 156 -1.01 -21.72 -10.97
N ASN A 157 -1.78 -20.65 -11.18
CA ASN A 157 -3.08 -20.45 -10.56
C ASN A 157 -4.19 -20.96 -11.50
N PRO A 158 -4.83 -22.11 -11.21
CA PRO A 158 -5.90 -22.65 -12.05
C PRO A 158 -7.17 -21.77 -12.04
N GLU A 159 -7.29 -20.86 -11.07
CA GLU A 159 -8.39 -19.90 -10.95
C GLU A 159 -7.99 -18.49 -11.39
N HIS A 160 -6.86 -18.35 -12.11
CA HIS A 160 -6.37 -17.06 -12.57
C HIS A 160 -7.47 -16.24 -13.26
N SER A 161 -7.70 -15.05 -12.71
CA SER A 161 -8.61 -14.07 -13.29
C SER A 161 -8.07 -12.65 -13.07
N LEU A 162 -8.35 -11.77 -14.03
CA LEU A 162 -8.09 -10.34 -13.88
C LEU A 162 -9.39 -9.64 -13.52
N SER A 163 -9.41 -8.99 -12.36
CA SER A 163 -10.52 -8.11 -12.00
C SER A 163 -10.55 -6.91 -12.96
N LYS A 164 -11.71 -6.25 -13.10
CA LYS A 164 -11.82 -5.03 -13.93
C LYS A 164 -10.88 -3.90 -13.48
N LEU A 165 -10.50 -3.88 -12.20
CA LEU A 165 -9.54 -2.92 -11.66
C LEU A 165 -8.08 -3.30 -11.96
N ALA A 166 -7.83 -4.59 -12.18
CA ALA A 166 -6.50 -5.14 -12.41
C ALA A 166 -6.19 -5.44 -13.88
N SER A 167 -7.18 -5.39 -14.77
CA SER A 167 -7.06 -5.64 -16.22
C SER A 167 -6.35 -4.50 -16.95
#